data_AF-A0A933L3U8-F1
#
_entry.id   AF-A0A933L3U8-F1
#
_cell.length_a   1.000
_cell.length_b   1.000
_cell.length_c   1.000
_cell.angle_alpha   90.00
_cell.angle_beta   90.00
_cell.angle_gamma   90.00
#
_symmetry.space_group_name_H-M   'P 1'
#
loop_
_entity.id
_entity.type
_entity.pdbx_description
1 polymer ?
#
loop_
_entity_poly.entity_id
_entity_poly.type
_entity_poly.pdbx_seq_one_letter_code
_entity_poly.pdbx_strand_id
1 'polypeptide(L)'
;MPIDHQDGYIHFSTATQLGETLRLHFAGQGDLVVFSVRTGDLGGGLRWEPSRGGQLFPHLYGELPMRAVAQSATVAVAADGGVTLPEWVR
;
A
#
# COMPACT_ATOMS: atom_id res chain seq x y z
N MET A 1 3.23 -3.12 -9.63
CA MET A 1 1.93 -3.37 -10.29
C MET A 1 1.91 -2.67 -11.65
N PRO A 2 1.07 -3.06 -12.61
CA PRO A 2 1.01 -2.38 -13.92
C PRO A 2 0.82 -0.86 -13.80
N ILE A 3 0.11 -0.39 -12.76
CA ILE A 3 -0.12 1.03 -12.48
C ILE A 3 1.14 1.76 -11.99
N ASP A 4 1.92 1.17 -11.07
CA ASP A 4 3.15 1.80 -10.56
C ASP A 4 4.17 2.10 -11.68
N HIS A 5 4.29 1.19 -12.65
CA HIS A 5 5.15 1.40 -13.80
C HIS A 5 4.64 2.46 -14.77
N GLN A 6 3.31 2.60 -14.90
CA GLN A 6 2.70 3.63 -15.74
C GLN A 6 2.85 5.01 -15.10
N ASP A 7 2.66 5.11 -13.77
CA ASP A 7 2.69 6.38 -13.05
C ASP A 7 4.11 6.81 -12.66
N GLY A 8 5.09 5.88 -12.68
CA GLY A 8 6.51 6.16 -12.44
C GLY A 8 6.91 6.18 -10.96
N TYR A 9 6.05 5.70 -10.07
CA TYR A 9 6.30 5.56 -8.63
C TYR A 9 5.51 4.40 -8.03
N ILE A 10 5.97 3.89 -6.89
CA ILE A 10 5.26 2.83 -6.14
C ILE A 10 4.21 3.48 -5.24
N HIS A 11 2.96 3.06 -5.38
CA HIS A 11 1.86 3.51 -4.52
C HIS A 11 1.92 2.83 -3.16
N PHE A 12 1.88 3.64 -2.10
CA PHE A 12 1.64 3.17 -0.74
C PHE A 12 0.34 3.75 -0.20
N SER A 13 -0.22 3.08 0.81
CA SER A 13 -1.30 3.59 1.64
C SER A 13 -0.81 3.69 3.08
N THR A 14 -1.28 4.68 3.83
CA THR A 14 -1.22 4.62 5.30
C THR A 14 -2.11 3.48 5.83
N ALA A 15 -1.95 3.12 7.10
CA ALA A 15 -2.80 2.12 7.74
C ALA A 15 -4.30 2.48 7.64
N THR A 16 -4.65 3.76 7.83
CA THR A 16 -6.03 4.24 7.74
C THR A 16 -6.58 4.26 6.31
N GLN A 17 -5.72 4.31 5.30
CA GLN A 17 -6.09 4.28 3.88
C GLN A 17 -6.18 2.86 3.32
N LEU A 18 -5.42 1.90 3.90
CA LEU A 18 -5.22 0.56 3.35
C LEU A 18 -6.53 -0.19 3.10
N GLY A 19 -7.45 -0.18 4.07
CA GLY A 19 -8.72 -0.91 3.95
C GLY A 19 -9.53 -0.45 2.74
N GLU A 20 -9.65 0.86 2.53
CA GLU A 20 -10.36 1.43 1.38
C GLU A 20 -9.63 1.18 0.06
N THR A 21 -8.29 1.23 0.04
CA THR A 21 -7.49 0.87 -1.14
C THR A 21 -7.69 -0.59 -1.53
N LEU A 22 -7.69 -1.52 -0.56
CA LEU A 22 -7.97 -2.94 -0.80
C LEU A 22 -9.38 -3.15 -1.36
N ARG A 23 -10.38 -2.50 -0.75
CA ARG A 23 -11.77 -2.56 -1.16
C ARG A 23 -11.98 -2.09 -2.61
N LEU A 24 -11.36 -0.97 -3.00
CA LEU A 24 -11.57 -0.35 -4.31
C LEU A 24 -10.83 -1.06 -5.45
N HIS A 25 -9.63 -1.58 -5.19
CA HIS A 25 -8.74 -2.04 -6.26
C HIS A 25 -8.54 -3.56 -6.28
N PHE A 26 -8.87 -4.26 -5.19
CA PHE A 26 -8.55 -5.67 -5.01
C PHE A 26 -9.74 -6.55 -4.62
N ALA A 27 -10.97 -6.05 -4.70
CA ALA A 27 -12.18 -6.84 -4.40
C ALA A 27 -12.21 -8.16 -5.20
N GLY A 28 -12.52 -9.25 -4.49
CA GLY A 28 -12.56 -10.61 -5.06
C GLY A 28 -11.20 -11.26 -5.29
N GLN A 29 -10.09 -10.63 -4.89
CA GLN A 29 -8.75 -11.21 -5.03
C GLN A 29 -8.29 -11.90 -3.75
N GLY A 30 -7.71 -13.10 -3.92
CA GLY A 30 -7.02 -13.85 -2.87
C GLY A 30 -5.50 -13.77 -3.02
N ASP A 31 -4.79 -14.39 -2.08
CA ASP A 31 -3.32 -14.52 -2.08
C ASP A 31 -2.56 -13.19 -2.20
N LEU A 32 -3.17 -12.09 -1.76
CA LEU A 32 -2.53 -10.78 -1.72
C LEU A 32 -1.57 -10.73 -0.54
N VAL A 33 -0.43 -10.07 -0.71
CA VAL A 33 0.51 -9.85 0.38
C VAL A 33 0.52 -8.37 0.74
N VAL A 34 0.23 -8.05 2.01
CA VAL A 34 0.40 -6.72 2.56
C VAL A 34 1.79 -6.63 3.17
N PHE A 35 2.54 -5.61 2.79
CA PHE A 35 3.84 -5.29 3.38
C PHE A 35 3.75 -4.03 4.25
N SER A 36 4.25 -4.11 5.48
CA SER A 36 4.54 -2.94 6.30
C SER A 36 5.92 -2.42 5.95
N VAL A 37 6.02 -1.14 5.61
CA VAL A 37 7.27 -0.49 5.16
C VAL A 37 7.62 0.68 6.07
N ARG A 38 8.85 0.69 6.57
CA ARG A 38 9.40 1.76 7.41
C ARG A 38 9.78 2.95 6.54
N THR A 39 8.99 4.01 6.61
CA THR A 39 9.17 5.23 5.80
C THR A 39 10.54 5.89 6.01
N GLY A 40 11.10 5.82 7.22
CA GLY A 40 12.44 6.33 7.54
C GLY A 40 13.58 5.69 6.74
N ASP A 41 13.37 4.48 6.21
CA ASP A 41 14.38 3.74 5.45
C ASP A 41 14.29 3.96 3.93
N LEU A 42 13.29 4.72 3.47
CA LEU A 42 13.01 4.99 2.04
C LEU A 42 13.81 6.17 1.48
N GLY A 43 14.46 6.97 2.34
CA GLY A 43 15.26 8.12 1.92
C GLY A 43 14.44 9.20 1.20
N GLY A 44 15.12 9.99 0.36
CA GLY A 44 14.52 11.16 -0.31
C GLY A 44 13.57 10.87 -1.47
N GLY A 45 13.37 9.60 -1.83
CA GLY A 45 12.45 9.20 -2.91
C GLY A 45 10.98 9.19 -2.49
N LEU A 46 10.69 9.18 -1.17
CA LEU A 46 9.34 9.18 -0.66
C LEU A 46 8.72 10.59 -0.71
N ARG A 47 7.59 10.72 -1.40
CA ARG A 47 6.81 11.96 -1.48
C ARG A 47 5.39 11.72 -0.97
N TRP A 48 4.82 12.74 -0.34
CA TRP A 48 3.42 12.73 0.09
C TRP A 48 2.65 13.64 -0.83
N GLU A 49 1.75 13.07 -1.64
CA GLU A 49 1.07 13.80 -2.71
C GLU A 49 -0.45 13.66 -2.58
N PRO A 50 -1.24 14.71 -2.86
CA PRO A 50 -2.69 14.62 -2.84
C PRO A 50 -3.21 13.60 -3.87
N SER A 51 -4.15 12.76 -3.45
CA SER A 51 -4.82 11.79 -4.30
C SER A 51 -6.32 11.74 -3.97
N ARG A 52 -6.88 10.55 -3.74
CA ARG A 52 -8.31 10.33 -3.46
C ARG A 52 -8.81 11.24 -2.33
N GLY A 53 -9.82 12.06 -2.63
CA GLY A 53 -10.45 12.95 -1.66
C GLY A 53 -9.52 14.04 -1.10
N GLY A 54 -8.42 14.37 -1.80
CA GLY A 54 -7.44 15.35 -1.35
C GLY A 54 -6.54 14.87 -0.21
N GLN A 55 -6.68 13.62 0.22
CA GLN A 55 -5.78 13.03 1.21
C GLN A 55 -4.39 12.81 0.62
N LEU A 56 -3.36 12.95 1.44
CA LEU A 56 -1.98 12.67 1.05
C LEU A 56 -1.72 11.16 1.06
N PHE A 57 -1.22 10.64 -0.05
CA PHE A 57 -0.75 9.26 -0.18
C PHE A 57 0.78 9.27 -0.31
N PRO A 58 1.47 8.29 0.30
CA PRO A 58 2.91 8.12 0.11
C PRO A 58 3.21 7.47 -1.26
N HIS A 59 4.04 8.14 -2.05
CA HIS A 59 4.53 7.66 -3.34
C HIS A 59 6.06 7.56 -3.31
N LEU A 60 6.60 6.39 -3.64
CA LEU A 60 8.06 6.20 -3.70
C LEU A 60 8.56 6.29 -5.14
N TYR A 61 9.35 7.32 -5.40
CA TYR A 61 10.07 7.49 -6.65
C TYR A 61 11.42 6.78 -6.55
N GLY A 62 11.49 5.57 -7.10
CA GLY A 62 12.67 4.71 -7.07
C GLY A 62 12.34 3.30 -6.62
N GLU A 63 13.38 2.54 -6.28
CA GLU A 63 13.24 1.15 -5.85
C GLU A 63 12.88 1.07 -4.36
N LEU A 64 12.06 0.07 -3.99
CA LEU A 64 11.78 -0.26 -2.60
C LEU A 64 12.96 -1.07 -2.01
N PRO A 65 13.76 -0.52 -1.10
CA PRO A 65 14.84 -1.28 -0.50
C PRO A 65 14.28 -2.36 0.44
N MET A 66 14.71 -3.61 0.28
CA MET A 66 14.21 -4.74 1.10
C MET A 66 14.35 -4.51 2.61
N ARG A 67 15.39 -3.80 3.05
CA ARG A 67 15.58 -3.44 4.47
C ARG A 67 14.44 -2.60 5.04
N ALA A 68 13.70 -1.86 4.22
CA ALA A 68 12.59 -1.04 4.68
C ALA A 68 11.33 -1.86 4.99
N VAL A 69 11.22 -3.09 4.46
CA VAL A 69 10.09 -3.97 4.75
C VAL A 69 10.25 -4.54 6.17
N ALA A 70 9.27 -4.26 7.04
CA ALA A 70 9.29 -4.71 8.43
C ALA A 70 8.50 -6.01 8.65
N GLN A 71 7.33 -6.12 8.03
CA GLN A 71 6.41 -7.24 8.21
C GLN A 71 5.64 -7.51 6.93
N SER A 72 5.18 -8.74 6.78
CA SER A 72 4.28 -9.13 5.70
C SER A 72 3.20 -10.07 6.21
N ALA A 73 2.02 -10.02 5.60
CA ALA A 73 0.97 -11.01 5.82
C ALA A 73 0.15 -11.21 4.56
N THR A 74 -0.34 -12.43 4.36
CA THR A 74 -1.29 -12.73 3.29
C THR A 74 -2.70 -12.33 3.72
N VAL A 75 -3.44 -11.70 2.81
CA VAL A 75 -4.84 -11.32 2.99
C VAL A 75 -5.65 -11.75 1.76
N ALA A 76 -6.95 -11.87 1.95
CA ALA A 76 -7.92 -12.01 0.88
C ALA A 76 -8.97 -10.91 1.02
N VAL A 77 -9.40 -10.34 -0.10
CA VAL A 77 -10.47 -9.36 -0.15
C VAL A 77 -11.70 -10.05 -0.74
N ALA A 78 -12.78 -10.11 0.03
CA ALA A 78 -14.04 -10.68 -0.42
C ALA A 78 -14.61 -9.90 -1.61
N ALA A 79 -15.54 -10.50 -2.35
CA ALA A 79 -16.14 -9.88 -3.54
C ALA A 79 -16.95 -8.60 -3.21
N ASP A 80 -17.47 -8.48 -1.99
CA ASP A 80 -18.12 -7.28 -1.48
C ASP A 80 -17.12 -6.22 -0.96
N GLY A 81 -15.82 -6.52 -1.03
CA GLY A 81 -14.73 -5.67 -0.58
C GLY A 81 -14.37 -5.81 0.90
N GLY A 82 -15.01 -6.73 1.64
CA GLY A 82 -14.65 -7.03 3.02
C GLY A 82 -13.23 -7.62 3.13
N VAL A 83 -12.44 -7.15 4.09
CA VAL A 83 -11.09 -7.65 4.36
C VAL A 83 -10.81 -7.65 5.86
N THR A 84 -10.18 -8.72 6.36
CA THR A 84 -9.61 -8.74 7.71
C THR A 84 -8.15 -8.34 7.61
N LEU A 85 -7.80 -7.20 8.22
CA LEU A 85 -6.43 -6.70 8.20
C LEU A 85 -5.59 -7.36 9.30
N PRO A 86 -4.27 -7.54 9.08
CA PRO A 86 -3.36 -8.00 10.12
C PRO A 86 -3.35 -7.07 11.33
N GLU A 87 -3.18 -7.62 12.55
CA GLU A 87 -3.26 -6.86 13.81
C GLU A 87 -2.24 -5.73 13.96
N TRP A 88 -1.17 -5.76 13.16
CA TRP A 88 -0.12 -4.74 13.12
C TRP A 88 -0.48 -3.54 12.23
N VAL A 89 -1.58 -3.60 11.47
CA VAL A 89 -2.11 -2.45 10.74
C VAL A 89 -2.88 -1.56 11.72
N ARG A 90 -2.29 -0.42 12.10
CA ARG A 90 -2.82 0.52 13.09
C ARG A 90 -2.57 1.96 12.68
#